data_AF-A0A9P1ETQ9-F1
#
_entry.id   AF-A0A9P1ETQ9-F1
#
_cell.length_a   1.000
_cell.length_b   1.000
_cell.length_c   1.000
_cell.angle_alpha   90.00
_cell.angle_beta   90.00
_cell.angle_gamma   90.00
#
_symmetry.space_group_name_H-M   'P 1'
#
loop_
_entity.id
_entity.type
_entity.pdbx_description
1 polymer ?
#
loop_
_entity_poly.entity_id
_entity_poly.type
_entity_poly.pdbx_seq_one_letter_code
_entity_poly.pdbx_strand_id
1 'polypeptide(L)'
;MLKLLLLLSLLFCLSSCHENWEELAADSTTTTDSSTTSSDASTSPTTAVPCQDDPSTDCTQYKSLCSNDKWAPLLKQFCPVTCNLCPGATTVATTANPRCYDSSSNCANWAKNGYCNNCFYTCAQRTSYCAKTCGFCTPGSCVECKNPILSLVNKH
;
A
#
# COMPACT_ATOMS: atom_id res chain seq x y z
N MET A 1 -62.15 36.29 -20.87
CA MET A 1 -61.59 37.23 -19.87
C MET A 1 -60.83 36.55 -18.71
N LEU A 2 -60.83 35.22 -18.60
CA LEU A 2 -60.09 34.50 -17.53
C LEU A 2 -58.64 34.14 -17.89
N LYS A 3 -58.19 34.43 -19.12
CA LYS A 3 -56.84 34.12 -19.63
C LYS A 3 -55.85 35.30 -19.58
N LEU A 4 -56.25 36.44 -19.01
CA LEU A 4 -55.43 37.67 -18.93
C LEU A 4 -55.02 38.05 -17.49
N LEU A 5 -55.53 37.35 -16.46
CA LEU A 5 -55.24 37.62 -15.05
C LEU A 5 -54.11 36.75 -14.45
N LEU A 6 -53.70 35.67 -15.12
CA LEU A 6 -52.65 34.75 -14.61
C LEU A 6 -51.23 35.08 -15.07
N LEU A 7 -51.06 36.07 -15.97
CA LEU A 7 -49.75 36.48 -16.49
C LEU A 7 -49.12 37.67 -15.74
N LEU A 8 -49.87 38.31 -14.82
CA LEU A 8 -49.41 39.46 -14.02
C LEU A 8 -48.81 39.07 -12.66
N SER A 9 -48.90 37.80 -12.25
CA SER A 9 -48.33 37.27 -11.01
C SER A 9 -46.88 36.77 -11.14
N LEU A 10 -46.29 36.84 -12.34
CA LEU A 10 -44.94 36.35 -12.66
C LEU A 10 -43.83 37.42 -12.57
N LEU A 11 -44.14 38.64 -12.11
CA LEU A 11 -43.23 39.79 -12.15
C LEU A 11 -42.77 40.34 -10.78
N PHE A 12 -43.15 39.70 -9.66
CA PHE A 12 -42.79 40.19 -8.31
C PHE A 12 -41.73 39.38 -7.55
N CYS A 13 -41.17 38.30 -8.11
CA CYS A 13 -40.18 37.45 -7.41
C CYS A 13 -38.76 37.49 -8.01
N LEU A 14 -38.35 38.60 -8.65
CA LEU A 14 -37.06 38.69 -9.36
C LEU A 14 -36.02 39.65 -8.75
N SER A 15 -36.17 40.15 -7.52
CA SER A 15 -35.13 41.05 -6.98
C SER A 15 -34.95 41.14 -5.46
N SER A 16 -35.04 40.02 -4.74
CA SER A 16 -34.46 39.98 -3.39
C SER A 16 -33.80 38.64 -3.17
N CYS A 17 -32.48 38.67 -3.36
CA CYS A 17 -31.54 37.58 -3.28
C CYS A 17 -31.44 36.97 -1.87
N HIS A 18 -30.94 35.72 -1.85
CA HIS A 18 -29.98 35.16 -0.88
C HIS A 18 -30.51 34.90 0.55
N GLU A 19 -30.15 33.90 1.35
CA GLU A 19 -29.26 32.72 1.37
C GLU A 19 -30.02 31.70 2.26
N ASN A 20 -29.84 30.38 2.21
CA ASN A 20 -28.70 29.69 2.82
C ASN A 20 -28.86 28.17 2.61
N TRP A 21 -27.72 27.51 2.40
CA TRP A 21 -27.35 26.12 2.79
C TRP A 21 -28.12 25.58 4.01
N GLU A 22 -28.42 24.30 4.22
CA GLU A 22 -27.65 23.07 3.97
C GLU A 22 -28.61 21.85 4.13
N GLU A 23 -28.41 20.83 3.29
CA GLU A 23 -28.36 19.38 3.61
C GLU A 23 -29.53 18.63 4.30
N LEU A 24 -30.02 17.56 3.66
CA LEU A 24 -29.91 16.15 4.12
C LEU A 24 -30.98 15.22 3.48
N ALA A 25 -30.47 14.17 2.84
CA ALA A 25 -30.96 12.79 2.72
C ALA A 25 -32.36 12.47 2.10
N ALA A 26 -32.33 11.69 1.02
CA ALA A 26 -33.36 10.74 0.60
C ALA A 26 -32.65 9.41 0.21
N ASP A 27 -32.86 8.28 0.89
CA ASP A 27 -34.00 7.32 0.84
C ASP A 27 -33.80 6.24 -0.24
N SER A 28 -33.44 5.00 0.13
CA SER A 28 -34.25 3.77 0.33
C SER A 28 -34.62 2.94 -0.92
N THR A 29 -34.02 1.73 -0.97
CA THR A 29 -34.59 0.38 -1.20
C THR A 29 -35.43 0.00 -2.45
N THR A 30 -34.96 -1.08 -3.14
CA THR A 30 -35.68 -2.21 -3.83
C THR A 30 -36.56 -1.91 -5.07
N THR A 31 -36.67 -2.70 -6.16
CA THR A 31 -36.56 -4.16 -6.42
C THR A 31 -36.55 -4.45 -7.96
N THR A 32 -35.85 -5.52 -8.38
CA THR A 32 -36.26 -6.61 -9.33
C THR A 32 -36.46 -6.39 -10.86
N ASP A 33 -35.48 -6.92 -11.62
CA ASP A 33 -35.56 -7.91 -12.73
C ASP A 33 -36.08 -7.51 -14.14
N SER A 34 -35.20 -7.61 -15.16
CA SER A 34 -35.29 -8.57 -16.28
C SER A 34 -34.45 -8.19 -17.51
N SER A 35 -33.56 -9.13 -17.86
CA SER A 35 -33.15 -9.58 -19.20
C SER A 35 -32.89 -8.55 -20.31
N THR A 36 -31.66 -8.44 -20.79
CA THR A 36 -31.18 -9.04 -22.06
C THR A 36 -29.71 -8.67 -22.30
N THR A 37 -28.94 -9.69 -22.65
CA THR A 37 -27.52 -9.76 -23.06
C THR A 37 -27.05 -8.76 -24.12
N SER A 38 -25.90 -8.14 -23.85
CA SER A 38 -24.72 -7.92 -24.73
C SER A 38 -23.61 -7.30 -23.87
N SER A 39 -22.61 -8.05 -23.38
CA SER A 39 -21.42 -8.56 -24.08
C SER A 39 -20.42 -7.48 -24.48
N ASP A 40 -19.60 -7.05 -23.52
CA ASP A 40 -18.17 -6.75 -23.67
C ASP A 40 -17.58 -6.90 -22.24
N ALA A 41 -16.99 -8.02 -21.82
CA ALA A 41 -15.83 -8.70 -22.39
C ALA A 41 -14.66 -7.74 -22.70
N SER A 42 -14.17 -7.05 -21.69
CA SER A 42 -12.72 -6.82 -21.58
C SER A 42 -12.13 -7.82 -20.60
N THR A 43 -12.21 -9.08 -21.00
CA THR A 43 -11.29 -10.12 -20.58
C THR A 43 -9.93 -9.73 -21.15
N SER A 44 -9.23 -8.83 -20.45
CA SER A 44 -7.81 -8.64 -20.69
C SER A 44 -7.14 -10.01 -20.46
N PRO A 45 -6.22 -10.45 -21.34
CA PRO A 45 -5.50 -11.68 -21.09
C PRO A 45 -4.85 -11.55 -19.72
N THR A 46 -5.28 -12.38 -18.77
CA THR A 46 -4.53 -12.61 -17.52
C THR A 46 -3.30 -13.44 -17.87
N THR A 47 -2.46 -12.89 -18.75
CA THR A 47 -1.03 -13.03 -18.57
C THR A 47 -0.74 -11.98 -17.53
N ALA A 48 -0.66 -12.39 -16.26
CA ALA A 48 -0.22 -11.50 -15.20
C ALA A 48 1.07 -10.84 -15.67
N VAL A 49 0.99 -9.56 -16.09
CA VAL A 49 2.17 -8.82 -16.49
C VAL A 49 3.07 -8.86 -15.26
N PRO A 50 4.29 -9.41 -15.37
CA PRO A 50 5.21 -9.44 -14.25
C PRO A 50 5.38 -7.99 -13.81
N CYS A 51 5.07 -7.71 -12.54
CA CYS A 51 5.20 -6.36 -12.06
C CYS A 51 6.68 -6.05 -11.87
N GLN A 52 7.24 -5.35 -12.86
CA GLN A 52 8.65 -5.04 -12.97
C GLN A 52 8.81 -3.57 -13.36
N ASP A 53 9.92 -2.97 -12.95
CA ASP A 53 10.31 -1.66 -13.44
C ASP A 53 10.79 -1.76 -14.90
N ASP A 54 10.55 -0.70 -15.65
CA ASP A 54 11.00 -0.56 -17.03
C ASP A 54 12.53 -0.42 -17.08
N PRO A 55 13.24 -1.26 -17.85
CA PRO A 55 14.70 -1.26 -17.88
C PRO A 55 15.32 -0.03 -18.57
N SER A 56 14.51 0.75 -19.30
CA SER A 56 14.94 1.98 -19.96
C SER A 56 14.72 3.23 -19.09
N THR A 57 14.06 3.09 -17.95
CA THR A 57 13.80 4.17 -16.99
C THR A 57 14.66 3.97 -15.74
N ASP A 58 15.43 4.98 -15.34
CA ASP A 58 16.18 4.94 -14.07
C ASP A 58 15.25 5.17 -12.87
N CYS A 59 14.44 4.16 -12.56
CA CYS A 59 13.45 4.21 -11.49
C CYS A 59 14.08 4.53 -10.13
N THR A 60 15.30 4.05 -9.86
CA THR A 60 16.05 4.30 -8.63
C THR A 60 16.25 5.78 -8.33
N GLN A 61 16.55 6.59 -9.34
CA GLN A 61 16.74 8.04 -9.16
C GLN A 61 15.42 8.78 -8.90
N TYR A 62 14.30 8.26 -9.38
CA TYR A 62 13.00 8.92 -9.31
C TYR A 62 12.10 8.41 -8.17
N LYS A 63 12.61 7.56 -7.30
CA LYS A 63 11.86 6.99 -6.16
C LYS A 63 11.19 8.04 -5.27
N SER A 64 11.84 9.18 -5.03
CA SER A 64 11.27 10.28 -4.23
C SER A 64 10.15 11.03 -4.94
N LEU A 65 10.02 10.86 -6.26
CA LEU A 65 9.03 11.53 -7.11
C LEU A 65 7.77 10.70 -7.35
N CYS A 66 7.70 9.47 -6.81
CA CYS A 66 6.51 8.62 -6.91
C CYS A 66 5.23 9.29 -6.37
N SER A 67 5.37 10.27 -5.47
CA SER A 67 4.27 11.05 -4.89
C SER A 67 4.12 12.46 -5.48
N ASN A 68 4.96 12.84 -6.45
CA ASN A 68 4.90 14.16 -7.07
C ASN A 68 3.86 14.17 -8.20
N ASP A 69 2.91 15.09 -8.20
CA ASP A 69 1.79 15.12 -9.16
C ASP A 69 2.22 15.11 -10.64
N LYS A 70 3.37 15.72 -10.95
CA LYS A 70 3.89 15.79 -12.32
C LYS A 70 4.51 14.47 -12.78
N TRP A 71 5.12 13.72 -11.88
CA TRP A 71 5.94 12.54 -12.20
C TRP A 71 5.28 11.22 -11.80
N ALA A 72 4.38 11.25 -10.81
CA ALA A 72 3.62 10.11 -10.34
C ALA A 72 2.92 9.33 -11.47
N PRO A 73 2.21 9.94 -12.45
CA PRO A 73 1.55 9.15 -13.50
C PRO A 73 2.57 8.39 -14.37
N LEU A 74 3.72 9.00 -14.67
CA LEU A 74 4.80 8.37 -15.43
C LEU A 74 5.44 7.22 -14.62
N LEU A 75 5.79 7.48 -13.38
CA LEU A 75 6.46 6.50 -12.52
C LEU A 75 5.53 5.36 -12.10
N LYS A 76 4.22 5.61 -12.01
CA LYS A 76 3.23 4.55 -11.80
C LYS A 76 3.20 3.55 -12.95
N GLN A 77 3.48 4.01 -14.16
CA GLN A 77 3.47 3.19 -15.36
C GLN A 77 4.81 2.48 -15.61
N PHE A 78 5.93 3.20 -15.47
CA PHE A 78 7.26 2.67 -15.78
C PHE A 78 8.01 2.13 -14.57
N CYS A 79 7.67 2.55 -13.36
CA CYS A 79 8.37 2.19 -12.13
C CYS A 79 7.45 1.61 -11.05
N PRO A 80 6.57 0.64 -11.37
CA PRO A 80 5.59 0.13 -10.41
C PRO A 80 6.23 -0.63 -9.24
N VAL A 81 7.42 -1.23 -9.39
CA VAL A 81 8.14 -1.86 -8.28
C VAL A 81 8.75 -0.77 -7.39
N THR A 82 9.49 0.16 -7.99
CA THR A 82 10.15 1.24 -7.23
C THR A 82 9.14 2.13 -6.48
N CYS A 83 7.96 2.35 -7.05
CA CYS A 83 6.88 3.10 -6.41
C CYS A 83 5.96 2.24 -5.51
N ASN A 84 6.25 0.95 -5.30
CA ASN A 84 5.48 0.02 -4.47
C ASN A 84 4.00 -0.13 -4.89
N LEU A 85 3.74 -0.21 -6.20
CA LEU A 85 2.41 -0.30 -6.80
C LEU A 85 2.05 -1.70 -7.30
N CYS A 86 3.02 -2.61 -7.28
CA CYS A 86 2.79 -3.98 -7.68
C CYS A 86 1.80 -4.70 -6.77
N PRO A 87 0.81 -5.44 -7.31
CA PRO A 87 0.03 -6.38 -6.50
C PRO A 87 0.98 -7.45 -5.94
N GLY A 88 1.09 -7.52 -4.61
CA GLY A 88 2.11 -8.32 -3.91
C GLY A 88 3.27 -7.49 -3.35
N ALA A 89 3.46 -6.25 -3.80
CA ALA A 89 4.04 -5.16 -3.01
C ALA A 89 2.95 -4.61 -2.08
N THR A 90 2.29 -5.51 -1.34
CA THR A 90 1.75 -5.14 -0.04
C THR A 90 2.96 -4.55 0.66
N THR A 91 2.96 -3.23 0.90
CA THR A 91 3.69 -2.66 2.03
C THR A 91 3.48 -3.68 3.12
N VAL A 92 4.54 -4.45 3.47
CA VAL A 92 4.39 -5.49 4.48
C VAL A 92 3.87 -4.71 5.66
N ALA A 93 2.56 -4.79 5.90
CA ALA A 93 1.95 -4.19 7.05
C ALA A 93 2.83 -4.71 8.14
N THR A 94 3.47 -3.80 8.87
CA THR A 94 4.45 -4.16 9.87
C THR A 94 3.63 -4.89 10.92
N THR A 95 3.42 -6.19 10.71
CA THR A 95 2.82 -7.07 11.68
C THR A 95 3.83 -6.96 12.79
N ALA A 96 3.48 -6.14 13.79
CA ALA A 96 4.34 -5.86 14.91
C ALA A 96 4.79 -7.23 15.39
N ASN A 97 6.08 -7.53 15.24
CA ASN A 97 6.58 -8.85 15.58
C ASN A 97 6.28 -9.01 17.07
N PRO A 98 5.38 -9.91 17.49
CA PRO A 98 5.03 -10.05 18.90
C PRO A 98 6.23 -10.50 19.73
N ARG A 99 7.33 -10.91 19.07
CA ARG A 99 8.63 -11.24 19.65
C ARG A 99 9.71 -10.17 19.43
N CYS A 100 9.32 -8.91 19.20
CA CYS A 100 10.24 -7.78 19.22
C CYS A 100 10.58 -7.38 20.67
N TYR A 101 11.35 -8.23 21.34
CA TYR A 101 11.90 -7.93 22.66
C TYR A 101 13.24 -8.63 22.82
N ASP A 102 14.01 -8.21 23.81
CA ASP A 102 15.22 -8.91 24.21
C ASP A 102 14.86 -9.92 25.29
N SER A 103 15.10 -11.20 25.03
CA SER A 103 14.87 -12.27 26.01
C SER A 103 16.05 -12.45 26.97
N SER A 104 17.19 -11.81 26.69
CA SER A 104 18.39 -11.82 27.53
C SER A 104 18.74 -10.43 28.05
N SER A 105 19.07 -10.33 29.34
CA SER A 105 19.59 -9.10 29.95
C SER A 105 20.99 -8.72 29.44
N ASN A 106 21.71 -9.65 28.81
CA ASN A 106 23.07 -9.44 28.31
C ASN A 106 23.11 -8.80 26.92
N CYS A 107 21.97 -8.57 26.27
CA CYS A 107 21.93 -8.10 24.88
C CYS A 107 22.75 -6.83 24.63
N ALA A 108 22.74 -5.87 25.55
CA ALA A 108 23.57 -4.67 25.44
C ALA A 108 25.08 -4.98 25.39
N ASN A 109 25.55 -5.92 26.21
CA ASN A 109 26.95 -6.33 26.22
C ASN A 109 27.29 -7.19 25.00
N TRP A 110 26.42 -8.13 24.63
CA TRP A 110 26.61 -8.99 23.47
C TRP A 110 26.63 -8.19 22.16
N ALA A 111 25.73 -7.21 22.00
CA ALA A 111 25.72 -6.33 20.85
C ALA A 111 27.02 -5.52 20.72
N LYS A 112 27.54 -4.98 21.84
CA LYS A 112 28.86 -4.33 21.89
C LYS A 112 30.00 -5.28 21.48
N ASN A 113 29.88 -6.57 21.79
CA ASN A 113 30.83 -7.61 21.42
C ASN A 113 30.52 -8.26 20.05
N GLY A 114 29.69 -7.63 19.21
CA GLY A 114 29.45 -8.05 17.82
C GLY A 114 28.39 -9.13 17.62
N TYR A 115 27.60 -9.47 18.64
CA TYR A 115 26.60 -10.54 18.57
C TYR A 115 25.61 -10.38 17.41
N CYS A 116 25.11 -9.16 17.16
CA CYS A 116 24.13 -8.90 16.11
C CYS A 116 24.63 -9.27 14.70
N ASN A 117 25.94 -9.25 14.48
CA ASN A 117 26.56 -9.58 13.19
C ASN A 117 27.36 -10.89 13.26
N ASN A 118 27.38 -11.57 14.41
CA ASN A 118 28.18 -12.78 14.59
C ASN A 118 27.58 -13.95 13.81
N CYS A 119 28.32 -14.43 12.82
CA CYS A 119 27.93 -15.49 11.90
C CYS A 119 27.95 -16.91 12.50
N PHE A 120 28.45 -17.04 13.72
CA PHE A 120 28.33 -18.28 14.50
C PHE A 120 26.89 -18.54 14.94
N TYR A 121 26.08 -17.48 15.08
CA TYR A 121 24.66 -17.58 15.42
C TYR A 121 23.80 -17.34 14.19
N THR A 122 22.75 -18.16 14.03
CA THR A 122 21.76 -17.93 12.98
C THR A 122 20.95 -16.67 13.29
N CYS A 123 20.31 -16.10 12.27
CA CYS A 123 19.33 -15.03 12.48
C CYS A 123 18.22 -15.46 13.43
N ALA A 124 17.72 -16.69 13.33
CA ALA A 124 16.73 -17.19 14.27
C ALA A 124 17.22 -17.09 15.73
N GLN A 125 18.47 -17.44 16.00
CA GLN A 125 19.06 -17.31 17.34
C GLN A 125 19.24 -15.84 17.74
N ARG A 126 19.85 -15.02 16.88
CA ARG A 126 20.12 -13.62 17.19
C ARG A 126 18.84 -12.82 17.42
N THR A 127 17.81 -13.07 16.62
CA THR A 127 16.48 -12.49 16.80
C THR A 127 15.79 -13.03 18.05
N SER A 128 15.92 -14.33 18.38
CA SER A 128 15.31 -14.88 19.60
C SER A 128 15.85 -14.25 20.88
N TYR A 129 17.16 -13.97 20.93
CA TYR A 129 17.79 -13.40 22.12
C TYR A 129 17.69 -11.89 22.20
N CYS A 130 18.00 -11.19 21.11
CA CYS A 130 18.24 -9.75 21.13
C CYS A 130 17.55 -9.01 19.98
N ALA A 131 16.32 -9.39 19.63
CA ALA A 131 15.59 -8.77 18.52
C ALA A 131 15.55 -7.24 18.62
N LYS A 132 15.28 -6.69 19.80
CA LYS A 132 15.16 -5.25 19.97
C LYS A 132 16.52 -4.57 19.95
N THR A 133 17.47 -5.07 20.74
CA THR A 133 18.84 -4.51 20.80
C THR A 133 19.55 -4.56 19.44
N CYS A 134 19.33 -5.61 18.66
CA CYS A 134 19.95 -5.77 17.33
C CYS A 134 19.14 -5.14 16.19
N GLY A 135 17.97 -4.56 16.45
CA GLY A 135 17.13 -3.95 15.41
C GLY A 135 16.41 -4.94 14.50
N PHE A 136 16.20 -6.18 14.94
CA PHE A 136 15.62 -7.27 14.15
C PHE A 136 14.08 -7.38 14.21
N CYS A 137 13.40 -6.27 14.52
CA CYS A 137 11.96 -6.26 14.75
C CYS A 137 11.12 -6.17 13.47
N THR A 138 11.74 -5.89 12.33
CA THR A 138 11.08 -5.86 11.03
C THR A 138 11.41 -7.13 10.24
N PRO A 139 10.48 -7.67 9.45
CA PRO A 139 10.78 -8.78 8.55
C PRO A 139 11.99 -8.47 7.65
N GLY A 140 12.96 -9.39 7.57
CA GLY A 140 14.15 -9.26 6.73
C GLY A 140 15.28 -8.38 7.29
N SER A 141 15.14 -7.82 8.49
CA SER A 141 16.19 -7.00 9.13
C SER A 141 17.43 -7.79 9.60
N CYS A 142 17.29 -9.09 9.86
CA CYS A 142 18.43 -9.96 10.11
C CYS A 142 18.83 -10.68 8.82
N VAL A 143 20.11 -10.57 8.47
CA VAL A 143 20.70 -11.26 7.32
C VAL A 143 21.50 -12.46 7.79
N GLU A 144 21.15 -13.65 7.30
CA GLU A 144 21.93 -14.86 7.56
C GLU A 144 23.32 -14.71 6.95
N CYS A 145 24.34 -15.02 7.74
CA CYS A 145 25.67 -15.08 7.19
C CYS A 145 25.75 -16.27 6.24
N LYS A 146 26.20 -16.03 5.02
CA LYS A 146 26.37 -17.06 4.00
C LYS A 146 27.57 -17.93 4.40
N ASN A 147 27.36 -18.85 5.33
CA ASN A 147 28.40 -19.76 5.80
C ASN A 147 28.33 -21.05 4.95
N PRO A 148 29.35 -21.33 4.11
CA PRO A 148 29.34 -22.52 3.25
C PRO A 148 29.30 -23.85 4.03
N ILE A 149 29.59 -23.82 5.34
CA ILE A 149 29.57 -25.01 6.21
C ILE A 149 28.14 -25.40 6.64
N LEU A 150 27.19 -24.46 6.76
CA LEU A 150 25.80 -24.79 7.17
C LEU A 150 25.02 -25.51 6.06
N SER A 151 25.38 -25.29 4.80
CA SER A 151 24.78 -25.97 3.64
C SER A 151 25.06 -27.48 3.61
N LEU A 152 26.04 -27.95 4.39
CA LEU A 152 26.43 -29.37 4.45
C LEU A 152 25.71 -30.14 5.58
N VAL A 153 25.22 -29.45 6.60
CA VAL A 153 24.57 -30.09 7.77
C VAL A 153 23.12 -30.48 7.49
N ASN A 154 22.45 -29.81 6.54
CA ASN A 154 21.04 -30.08 6.18
C ASN A 154 20.86 -30.99 4.95
N LYS A 155 21.91 -31.74 4.55
CA LYS A 155 21.85 -32.66 3.40
C LYS A 155 21.75 -34.14 3.80
N HIS A 156 21.15 -34.42 4.96
CA HIS A 156 20.82 -35.79 5.38
C HIS A 156 19.31 -36.03 5.37
#